data_AF-A0A7Y6PSF7-F1
#
_entry.id   AF-A0A7Y6PSF7-F1
#
_cell.length_a   1.000
_cell.length_b   1.000
_cell.length_c   1.000
_cell.angle_alpha   90.00
_cell.angle_beta   90.00
_cell.angle_gamma   90.00
#
_symmetry.space_group_name_H-M   'P 1'
#
loop_
_entity.id
_entity.type
_entity.pdbx_description
1 polymer ?
#
loop_
_entity_poly.entity_id
_entity_poly.type
_entity_poly.pdbx_seq_one_letter_code
_entity_poly.pdbx_strand_id
1 'polypeptide(L)'
;MGAKSLTIKVSLTNEGEDVETPWAQDLGPVAGRKGARKVRLVNVPFLHAKPTWGDVIIVEHVDDDCLLTWDRGGLPWSKIGTRIHEDGGRWAMIVDYEPHPGDDTGATAFRALSKACTELEIICEGCIGPRNGKPGRAYLAVPRELTDPQVMTKLRGKSLPCELIQIHPAPPKRKPMRRAKTKRAETRTAAKKLSKPRRRGA
;
A
#
# COMPACT_ATOMS: atom_id res chain seq x y z
N MET A 1 32.17 18.01 -5.40
CA MET A 1 31.82 17.03 -4.35
C MET A 1 30.30 17.01 -4.23
N GLY A 2 29.63 15.97 -4.72
CA GLY A 2 28.17 15.87 -4.58
C GLY A 2 27.81 15.69 -3.10
N ALA A 3 26.83 16.44 -2.60
CA ALA A 3 26.32 16.25 -1.25
C ALA A 3 25.88 14.79 -1.09
N LYS A 4 26.33 14.12 -0.02
CA LYS A 4 25.86 12.77 0.31
C LYS A 4 24.34 12.83 0.47
N SER A 5 23.64 12.04 -0.33
CA SER A 5 22.21 11.79 -0.19
C SER A 5 21.92 11.23 1.21
N LEU A 6 21.26 12.01 2.06
CA LEU A 6 20.86 11.58 3.40
C LEU A 6 19.64 10.64 3.27
N THR A 7 19.82 9.38 3.70
CA THR A 7 18.70 8.45 3.85
C THR A 7 18.17 8.50 5.27
N ILE A 8 16.85 8.60 5.42
CA ILE A 8 16.15 8.65 6.70
C ILE A 8 15.10 7.54 6.77
N LYS A 9 14.73 7.13 7.98
CA LYS A 9 13.55 6.28 8.18
C LYS A 9 12.31 7.15 8.30
N VAL A 10 11.24 6.71 7.67
CA VAL A 10 9.91 7.32 7.83
C VAL A 10 8.93 6.26 8.28
N SER A 11 7.79 6.68 8.82
CA SER A 11 6.71 5.81 9.28
C SER A 11 5.54 5.86 8.29
N LEU A 12 5.08 4.70 7.85
CA LEU A 12 3.83 4.49 7.11
C LEU A 12 2.89 3.66 8.00
N THR A 13 1.59 3.94 7.95
CA THR A 13 0.61 3.20 8.74
C THR A 13 -0.49 2.59 7.88
N ASN A 14 -0.84 1.33 8.12
CA ASN A 14 -1.97 0.68 7.50
C ASN A 14 -3.26 0.98 8.24
N GLU A 15 -4.00 1.98 7.75
CA GLU A 15 -5.27 2.42 8.36
C GLU A 15 -5.16 2.72 9.88
N GLY A 16 -3.95 3.05 10.35
CA GLY A 16 -3.64 3.33 11.76
C GLY A 16 -3.37 2.10 12.65
N GLU A 17 -3.40 0.89 12.10
CA GLU A 17 -3.24 -0.37 12.87
C GLU A 17 -1.80 -0.90 12.85
N ASP A 18 -1.23 -1.07 11.65
CA ASP A 18 0.13 -1.56 11.46
C ASP A 18 1.09 -0.42 11.11
N VAL A 19 2.34 -0.51 11.54
CA VAL A 19 3.39 0.46 11.23
C VAL A 19 4.52 -0.20 10.46
N GLU A 20 4.93 0.42 9.36
CA GLU A 20 6.13 0.06 8.61
C GLU A 20 7.11 1.23 8.57
N THR A 21 8.41 0.94 8.64
CA THR A 21 9.46 1.96 8.66
C THR A 21 10.40 1.90 7.45
N PRO A 22 9.94 2.29 6.24
CA PRO A 22 10.78 2.28 5.06
C PRO A 22 11.90 3.33 5.12
N TRP A 23 12.92 3.10 4.30
CA TRP A 23 13.97 4.07 4.03
C TRP A 23 13.56 5.02 2.92
N ALA A 24 13.89 6.30 3.11
CA ALA A 24 13.62 7.32 2.12
C ALA A 24 14.84 8.23 1.95
N GLN A 25 15.06 8.68 0.73
CA GLN A 25 15.96 9.78 0.43
C GLN A 25 15.29 11.10 0.83
N ASP A 26 15.96 11.88 1.67
CA ASP A 26 15.49 13.19 2.06
C ASP A 26 15.73 14.22 0.94
N LEU A 27 14.64 14.84 0.45
CA LEU A 27 14.67 15.82 -0.64
C LEU A 27 14.59 17.27 -0.14
N GLY A 28 14.51 17.48 1.19
CA GLY A 28 14.50 18.80 1.79
C GLY A 28 13.17 19.22 2.42
N PRO A 29 13.12 20.43 2.98
CA PRO A 29 11.93 20.94 3.65
C PRO A 29 10.80 21.27 2.66
N VAL A 30 9.56 21.22 3.14
CA VAL A 30 8.39 21.69 2.39
C VAL A 30 8.14 23.17 2.70
N ALA A 31 8.13 24.01 1.66
CA ALA A 31 7.84 25.44 1.81
C ALA A 31 6.46 25.65 2.49
N GLY A 32 6.42 26.54 3.50
CA GLY A 32 5.19 26.87 4.23
C GLY A 32 4.71 25.81 5.24
N ARG A 33 5.41 24.68 5.40
CA ARG A 33 5.05 23.62 6.37
C ARG A 33 6.23 23.33 7.31
N LYS A 34 6.22 23.96 8.49
CA LYS A 34 7.28 23.82 9.50
C LYS A 34 7.44 22.34 9.90
N GLY A 35 8.67 21.83 9.84
CA GLY A 35 9.00 20.44 10.21
C GLY A 35 8.66 19.39 9.16
N ALA A 36 7.92 19.73 8.11
CA ALA A 36 7.59 18.78 7.04
C ALA A 36 8.77 18.62 6.06
N ARG A 37 8.99 17.38 5.62
CA ARG A 37 10.04 16.99 4.67
C ARG A 37 9.42 16.35 3.43
N LYS A 38 9.97 16.65 2.25
CA LYS A 38 9.76 15.85 1.05
C LYS A 38 10.75 14.69 1.08
N VAL A 39 10.28 13.48 0.87
CA VAL A 39 11.13 12.29 0.87
C VAL A 39 10.76 11.38 -0.29
N ARG A 40 11.73 10.73 -0.90
CA ARG A 40 11.53 9.71 -1.94
C ARG A 40 11.76 8.33 -1.35
N LEU A 41 10.80 7.43 -1.46
CA LEU A 41 10.99 6.05 -1.00
C LEU A 41 12.06 5.34 -1.83
N VAL A 42 13.01 4.68 -1.17
CA VAL A 42 14.12 3.96 -1.82
C VAL A 42 14.07 2.45 -1.58
N ASN A 43 13.04 1.98 -0.88
CA ASN A 43 12.71 0.58 -0.72
C ASN A 43 11.24 0.30 -1.04
N VAL A 44 10.86 -0.98 -1.14
CA VAL A 44 9.49 -1.41 -1.46
C VAL A 44 8.76 -1.72 -0.14
N PRO A 45 7.79 -0.89 0.29
CA PRO A 45 7.02 -1.17 1.50
C PRO A 45 6.15 -2.41 1.35
N PHE A 46 5.93 -3.14 2.44
CA PHE A 46 5.19 -4.40 2.49
C PHE A 46 3.70 -4.23 2.80
N LEU A 47 3.32 -3.22 3.60
CA LEU A 47 1.93 -3.05 4.05
C LEU A 47 1.01 -2.54 2.94
N HIS A 48 1.57 -1.91 1.91
CA HIS A 48 0.79 -1.19 0.92
C HIS A 48 1.30 -1.42 -0.50
N ALA A 49 0.37 -1.44 -1.47
CA ALA A 49 0.77 -1.32 -2.88
C ALA A 49 1.26 0.11 -3.24
N LYS A 50 0.94 1.10 -2.38
CA LYS A 50 1.33 2.51 -2.47
C LYS A 50 1.32 3.16 -1.07
N PRO A 51 2.25 4.06 -0.75
CA PRO A 51 3.37 4.50 -1.57
C PRO A 51 4.40 3.37 -1.68
N THR A 52 5.19 3.39 -2.75
CA THR A 52 6.24 2.40 -3.02
C THR A 52 7.50 3.07 -3.54
N TRP A 53 8.51 2.27 -3.87
CA TRP A 53 9.78 2.74 -4.41
C TRP A 53 9.57 3.83 -5.47
N GLY A 54 10.31 4.93 -5.34
CA GLY A 54 10.28 6.06 -6.26
C GLY A 54 9.21 7.11 -5.95
N ASP A 55 8.15 6.78 -5.21
CA ASP A 55 7.15 7.76 -4.81
C ASP A 55 7.77 8.84 -3.91
N VAL A 56 7.41 10.09 -4.18
CA VAL A 56 7.71 11.21 -3.28
C VAL A 56 6.50 11.46 -2.42
N ILE A 57 6.72 11.48 -1.11
CA ILE A 57 5.70 11.76 -0.10
C ILE A 57 6.14 12.93 0.79
N ILE A 58 5.17 13.54 1.46
CA ILE A 58 5.43 14.57 2.47
C ILE A 58 5.21 13.96 3.84
N VAL A 59 6.25 13.96 4.66
CA VAL A 59 6.23 13.43 6.03
C VAL A 59 6.45 14.55 7.03
N GLU A 60 5.88 14.41 8.23
CA GLU A 60 6.01 15.38 9.32
C GLU A 60 6.09 14.65 10.67
N HIS A 61 6.61 15.34 11.68
CA HIS A 61 6.52 14.83 13.06
C HIS A 61 5.07 14.90 13.50
N VAL A 62 4.60 13.81 14.10
CA VAL A 62 3.29 13.76 14.74
C VAL A 62 3.55 13.52 16.23
N ASP A 63 3.26 14.53 17.06
CA ASP A 63 3.50 14.52 18.51
C ASP A 63 4.97 14.23 18.91
N ASP A 64 5.17 13.54 20.03
CA ASP A 64 6.47 13.10 20.58
C ASP A 64 7.07 11.90 19.82
N ASP A 65 6.49 11.48 18.68
CA ASP A 65 7.04 10.36 17.92
C ASP A 65 8.40 10.72 17.32
N CYS A 66 9.37 9.83 17.54
CA CYS A 66 10.74 9.98 17.07
C CYS A 66 10.90 9.89 15.55
N LEU A 67 9.84 9.53 14.80
CA LEU A 67 9.89 9.29 13.35
C LEU A 67 8.95 10.21 12.58
N LEU A 68 9.44 10.70 11.45
CA LEU A 68 8.63 11.42 10.47
C LEU A 68 7.59 10.47 9.87
N THR A 69 6.32 10.84 9.96
CA THR A 69 5.19 9.97 9.60
C THR A 69 4.44 10.53 8.40
N TRP A 70 4.01 9.65 7.49
CA TRP A 70 3.19 10.05 6.34
C TRP A 70 1.71 10.09 6.70
N ASP A 71 1.15 9.05 7.33
CA ASP A 71 -0.29 8.85 7.40
C ASP A 71 -0.82 8.25 8.70
N ARG A 72 -0.35 8.72 9.87
CA ARG A 72 -0.70 8.19 11.20
C ARG A 72 -2.15 7.74 11.42
N GLY A 73 -3.13 8.52 10.97
CA GLY A 73 -4.55 8.22 11.16
C GLY A 73 -5.10 7.16 10.20
N GLY A 74 -4.23 6.57 9.38
CA GLY A 74 -4.63 5.76 8.26
C GLY A 74 -5.14 6.59 7.08
N LEU A 75 -4.83 6.13 5.88
CA LEU A 75 -5.45 6.66 4.66
C LEU A 75 -6.18 5.53 3.94
N PRO A 76 -7.51 5.64 3.72
CA PRO A 76 -8.23 4.63 2.97
C PRO A 76 -7.56 4.40 1.61
N TRP A 77 -7.47 3.14 1.18
CA TRP A 77 -6.79 2.78 -0.08
C TRP A 77 -7.22 3.65 -1.28
N SER A 78 -8.51 3.97 -1.38
CA SER A 78 -9.07 4.82 -2.45
C SER A 78 -8.56 6.26 -2.47
N LYS A 79 -7.94 6.73 -1.39
CA LYS A 79 -7.41 8.09 -1.23
C LYS A 79 -5.89 8.15 -1.22
N ILE A 80 -5.20 7.01 -1.30
CA ILE A 80 -3.73 6.97 -1.25
C ILE A 80 -3.09 7.85 -2.33
N GLY A 81 -3.58 7.78 -3.56
CA GLY A 81 -3.07 8.58 -4.66
C GLY A 81 -3.18 10.09 -4.44
N THR A 82 -4.07 10.58 -3.58
CA THR A 82 -4.23 12.03 -3.34
C THR A 82 -3.20 12.60 -2.37
N ARG A 83 -2.45 11.75 -1.65
CA ARG A 83 -1.41 12.17 -0.69
C ARG A 83 0.02 11.87 -1.15
N ILE A 84 0.18 11.25 -2.31
CA ILE A 84 1.46 11.12 -3.00
C ILE A 84 1.79 12.47 -3.65
N HIS A 85 2.95 13.02 -3.34
CA HIS A 85 3.39 14.31 -3.88
C HIS A 85 3.86 14.17 -5.34
N GLU A 86 4.58 13.09 -5.65
CA GLU A 86 5.02 12.73 -7.00
C GLU A 86 4.95 11.19 -7.11
N ASP A 87 4.25 10.69 -8.12
CA ASP A 87 4.14 9.25 -8.35
C ASP A 87 5.42 8.75 -9.05
N GLY A 88 6.09 7.76 -8.45
CA GLY A 88 7.28 7.13 -8.99
C GLY A 88 7.02 6.19 -10.18
N GLY A 89 5.76 6.09 -10.64
CA GLY A 89 5.38 5.31 -11.81
C GLY A 89 5.36 3.80 -11.57
N ARG A 90 5.27 3.36 -10.30
CA ARG A 90 5.38 1.95 -9.91
C ARG A 90 4.30 1.50 -8.95
N TRP A 91 3.98 0.22 -8.91
CA TRP A 91 3.09 -0.39 -7.91
C TRP A 91 3.78 -1.58 -7.23
N ALA A 92 3.44 -1.85 -5.96
CA ALA A 92 4.08 -2.96 -5.24
C ALA A 92 3.38 -4.30 -5.51
N MET A 93 4.18 -5.35 -5.73
CA MET A 93 3.74 -6.73 -5.90
C MET A 93 4.56 -7.64 -4.98
N ILE A 94 3.92 -8.66 -4.41
CA ILE A 94 4.58 -9.67 -3.58
C ILE A 94 4.60 -10.99 -4.32
N VAL A 95 5.78 -11.60 -4.40
CA VAL A 95 5.98 -12.94 -4.95
C VAL A 95 6.70 -13.82 -3.94
N ASP A 96 6.24 -15.06 -3.82
CA ASP A 96 6.99 -16.12 -3.18
C ASP A 96 7.83 -16.85 -4.25
N TYR A 97 9.06 -17.19 -3.88
CA TYR A 97 9.99 -17.95 -4.72
C TYR A 97 10.37 -19.24 -4.00
N GLU A 98 10.02 -20.36 -4.61
CA GLU A 98 10.34 -21.71 -4.11
C GLU A 98 11.56 -22.24 -4.88
N PRO A 99 12.73 -22.37 -4.26
CA PRO A 99 13.92 -22.86 -4.97
C PRO A 99 13.73 -24.27 -5.48
N HIS A 100 14.31 -24.57 -6.64
CA HIS A 100 14.42 -25.96 -7.10
C HIS A 100 15.36 -26.77 -6.17
N PRO A 101 15.26 -28.12 -6.17
CA PRO A 101 16.13 -28.96 -5.36
C PRO A 101 17.63 -28.66 -5.58
N GLY A 102 18.38 -28.52 -4.49
CA GLY A 102 19.82 -28.22 -4.52
C GLY A 102 20.20 -26.76 -4.21
N ASP A 103 19.22 -25.87 -4.00
CA ASP A 103 19.44 -24.51 -3.47
C ASP A 103 18.74 -24.29 -2.12
N ASP A 104 19.21 -24.98 -1.08
CA ASP A 104 18.58 -24.98 0.26
C ASP A 104 18.47 -23.58 0.89
N THR A 105 19.33 -22.65 0.49
CA THR A 105 19.33 -21.27 0.99
C THR A 105 18.46 -20.33 0.15
N GLY A 106 18.06 -20.74 -1.05
CA GLY A 106 17.41 -19.89 -2.04
C GLY A 106 18.28 -18.76 -2.60
N ALA A 107 19.58 -18.74 -2.33
CA ALA A 107 20.45 -17.64 -2.75
C ALA A 107 20.61 -17.60 -4.28
N THR A 108 20.62 -18.76 -4.93
CA THR A 108 20.70 -18.85 -6.39
C THR A 108 19.37 -18.43 -7.01
N ALA A 109 18.26 -18.94 -6.47
CA ALA A 109 16.90 -18.56 -6.82
C ALA A 109 16.67 -17.05 -6.73
N PHE A 110 16.96 -16.44 -5.58
CA PHE A 110 16.74 -15.01 -5.37
C PHE A 110 17.63 -14.14 -6.27
N ARG A 111 18.91 -14.52 -6.47
CA ARG A 111 19.81 -13.79 -7.36
C ARG A 111 19.32 -13.82 -8.81
N ALA A 112 18.85 -14.97 -9.27
CA ALA A 112 18.29 -15.12 -10.61
C ALA A 112 17.00 -14.31 -10.77
N LEU A 113 16.11 -14.33 -9.78
CA LEU A 113 14.90 -13.51 -9.75
C LEU A 113 15.23 -12.01 -9.79
N SER A 114 16.13 -11.54 -8.92
CA SER A 114 16.55 -10.14 -8.86
C SER A 114 17.15 -9.65 -10.19
N LYS A 115 17.97 -10.49 -10.84
CA LYS A 115 18.51 -10.22 -12.16
C LYS A 115 17.40 -10.12 -13.22
N ALA A 116 16.49 -11.08 -13.26
CA ALA A 116 15.36 -11.06 -14.19
C ALA A 116 14.44 -9.85 -14.00
N CYS A 117 14.20 -9.44 -12.75
CA CYS A 117 13.47 -8.21 -12.43
C CYS A 117 14.21 -6.98 -12.96
N THR A 118 15.54 -6.91 -12.77
CA THR A 118 16.37 -5.79 -13.26
C THR A 118 16.27 -5.63 -14.79
N GLU A 119 16.29 -6.74 -15.53
CA GLU A 119 16.12 -6.74 -17.01
C GLU A 119 14.72 -6.27 -17.47
N LEU A 120 13.74 -6.29 -16.57
CA LEU A 120 12.37 -5.81 -16.79
C LEU A 120 12.12 -4.44 -16.14
N GLU A 121 13.19 -3.77 -15.68
CA GLU A 121 13.12 -2.52 -14.93
C GLU A 121 12.23 -2.62 -13.67
N ILE A 122 12.11 -3.80 -13.06
CA ILE A 122 11.41 -4.04 -11.80
C ILE A 122 12.42 -3.99 -10.66
N ILE A 123 12.15 -3.19 -9.62
CA ILE A 123 12.94 -3.21 -8.38
C ILE A 123 12.55 -4.46 -7.59
N CYS A 124 13.52 -5.25 -7.16
CA CYS A 124 13.30 -6.49 -6.43
C CYS A 124 14.04 -6.49 -5.10
N GLU A 125 13.31 -6.57 -4.00
CA GLU A 125 13.85 -6.61 -2.64
C GLU A 125 13.53 -7.93 -1.97
N GLY A 126 14.53 -8.52 -1.30
CA GLY A 126 14.34 -9.73 -0.52
C GLY A 126 13.69 -9.40 0.82
N CYS A 127 12.64 -10.13 1.19
CA CYS A 127 12.01 -10.00 2.50
C CYS A 127 12.47 -11.11 3.45
N ILE A 128 12.20 -12.36 3.06
CA ILE A 128 12.56 -13.54 3.83
C ILE A 128 13.07 -14.63 2.89
N GLY A 129 14.14 -15.31 3.29
CA GLY A 129 14.66 -16.47 2.57
C GLY A 129 13.78 -17.71 2.74
N PRO A 130 13.86 -18.69 1.83
CA PRO A 130 13.23 -19.98 2.01
C PRO A 130 13.74 -20.66 3.30
N ARG A 131 12.85 -21.35 4.02
CA ARG A 131 13.21 -22.07 5.25
C ARG A 131 12.19 -23.13 5.61
N ASN A 132 12.63 -24.27 6.12
CA ASN A 132 11.78 -25.37 6.59
C ASN A 132 10.71 -25.78 5.56
N GLY A 133 11.11 -25.90 4.28
CA GLY A 133 10.19 -26.23 3.18
C GLY A 133 9.20 -25.13 2.80
N LYS A 134 9.35 -23.90 3.32
CA LYS A 134 8.55 -22.74 2.90
C LYS A 134 9.32 -21.92 1.88
N PRO A 135 8.64 -21.35 0.87
CA PRO A 135 9.28 -20.47 -0.10
C PRO A 135 9.82 -19.20 0.56
N GLY A 136 10.80 -18.58 -0.11
CA GLY A 136 11.21 -17.22 0.22
C GLY A 136 10.20 -16.21 -0.33
N ARG A 137 10.30 -14.96 0.08
CA ARG A 137 9.44 -13.86 -0.37
C ARG A 137 10.26 -12.67 -0.86
N ALA A 138 9.81 -12.11 -1.99
CA ALA A 138 10.36 -10.90 -2.56
C ALA A 138 9.26 -9.85 -2.78
N TYR A 139 9.65 -8.59 -2.62
CA TYR A 139 8.82 -7.42 -2.89
C TYR A 139 9.29 -6.75 -4.16
N LEU A 140 8.34 -6.46 -5.05
CA LEU A 140 8.61 -5.92 -6.36
C LEU A 140 7.99 -4.54 -6.47
N ALA A 141 8.73 -3.52 -6.89
CA ALA A 141 8.13 -2.28 -7.39
C ALA A 141 8.10 -2.33 -8.92
N VAL A 142 6.92 -2.62 -9.44
CA VAL A 142 6.66 -2.93 -10.84
C VAL A 142 6.28 -1.65 -11.60
N PRO A 143 6.83 -1.40 -12.80
CA PRO A 143 6.37 -0.30 -13.67
C PRO A 143 4.86 -0.34 -13.92
N ARG A 144 4.21 0.82 -13.92
CA ARG A 144 2.73 0.93 -13.97
C ARG A 144 2.11 0.39 -15.25
N GLU A 145 2.86 0.32 -16.33
CA GLU A 145 2.48 -0.25 -17.62
C GLU A 145 2.40 -1.79 -17.62
N LEU A 146 3.00 -2.46 -16.63
CA LEU A 146 2.94 -3.91 -16.49
C LEU A 146 1.84 -4.32 -15.52
N THR A 147 0.97 -5.21 -16.00
CA THR A 147 -0.02 -5.91 -15.20
C THR A 147 0.60 -7.12 -14.50
N ASP A 148 -0.07 -7.64 -13.47
CA ASP A 148 0.40 -8.82 -12.74
C ASP A 148 0.54 -10.09 -13.61
N PRO A 149 -0.37 -10.44 -14.56
CA PRO A 149 -0.12 -11.54 -15.48
C PRO A 149 1.08 -11.31 -16.38
N GLN A 150 1.32 -10.07 -16.83
CA GLN A 150 2.46 -9.77 -17.70
C GLN A 150 3.78 -9.95 -16.95
N VAL A 151 3.86 -9.50 -15.70
CA VAL A 151 5.03 -9.72 -14.83
C VAL A 151 5.28 -11.21 -14.66
N MET A 152 4.27 -11.97 -14.22
CA MET A 152 4.43 -13.42 -13.98
C MET A 152 4.79 -14.18 -15.26
N THR A 153 4.19 -13.83 -16.39
CA THR A 153 4.51 -14.45 -17.70
C THR A 153 5.94 -14.16 -18.10
N LYS A 154 6.39 -12.90 -18.01
CA LYS A 154 7.75 -12.50 -18.35
C LYS A 154 8.78 -13.17 -17.44
N LEU A 155 8.54 -13.21 -16.13
CA LEU A 155 9.46 -13.84 -15.17
C LEU A 155 9.53 -15.37 -15.33
N ARG A 156 8.39 -16.05 -15.53
CA ARG A 156 8.36 -17.50 -15.79
C ARG A 156 9.06 -17.86 -17.11
N GLY A 157 8.97 -17.00 -18.12
CA GLY A 157 9.70 -17.15 -19.37
C GLY A 157 11.24 -17.04 -19.25
N LYS A 158 11.77 -16.67 -18.08
CA LYS A 158 13.23 -16.59 -17.83
C LYS A 158 13.85 -17.89 -17.34
N SER A 159 13.08 -18.97 -17.21
CA SER A 159 13.56 -20.29 -16.75
C SER A 159 14.37 -20.19 -15.45
N LEU A 160 13.81 -19.49 -14.47
CA LEU A 160 14.45 -19.26 -13.17
C LEU A 160 14.64 -20.60 -12.43
N PRO A 161 15.68 -20.74 -11.59
CA PRO A 161 15.90 -21.91 -10.75
C PRO A 161 14.97 -21.92 -9.52
N CYS A 162 13.73 -21.52 -9.72
CA CYS A 162 12.67 -21.48 -8.72
C CYS A 162 11.29 -21.45 -9.36
N GLU A 163 10.30 -21.91 -8.61
CA GLU A 163 8.90 -21.68 -8.91
C GLU A 163 8.45 -20.34 -8.32
N LEU A 164 7.66 -19.60 -9.10
CA LEU A 164 7.13 -18.29 -8.69
C LEU A 164 5.63 -18.35 -8.41
N ILE A 165 5.27 -17.92 -7.20
CA ILE A 165 3.91 -17.86 -6.67
C ILE A 165 3.56 -16.39 -6.40
N GLN A 166 2.47 -15.90 -6.99
CA GLN A 166 1.99 -14.55 -6.71
C GLN A 166 1.17 -14.56 -5.41
N ILE A 167 1.55 -13.71 -4.44
CA ILE A 167 0.89 -13.60 -3.12
C ILE A 167 0.03 -12.34 -3.01
N HIS A 168 0.47 -11.24 -3.65
CA HIS A 168 -0.34 -10.07 -3.97
C HIS A 168 -0.82 -9.26 -2.74
N PRO A 169 -1.70 -8.26 -2.98
CA PRO A 169 -3.09 -8.50 -2.57
C PRO A 169 -3.90 -9.43 -3.48
N ALA A 170 -4.57 -8.99 -4.53
CA ALA A 170 -5.85 -9.49 -5.05
C ALA A 170 -6.88 -9.03 -4.04
N PRO A 171 -7.62 -7.94 -4.36
CA PRO A 171 -8.58 -7.40 -3.41
C PRO A 171 -9.53 -8.51 -2.96
N PRO A 172 -9.95 -8.51 -1.67
CA PRO A 172 -11.00 -9.43 -1.26
C PRO A 172 -12.19 -9.24 -2.20
N LYS A 173 -12.68 -10.34 -2.79
CA LYS A 173 -13.95 -10.33 -3.54
C LYS A 173 -15.03 -9.80 -2.59
N ARG A 174 -15.47 -8.55 -2.79
CA ARG A 174 -16.63 -8.03 -2.08
C ARG A 174 -17.80 -8.96 -2.37
N LYS A 175 -18.32 -9.62 -1.33
CA LYS A 175 -19.66 -10.21 -1.41
C LYS A 175 -20.61 -9.07 -1.81
N PRO A 176 -21.55 -9.27 -2.75
CA PRO A 176 -22.51 -8.23 -3.09
C PRO A 176 -23.21 -7.80 -1.80
N MET A 177 -23.03 -6.54 -1.40
CA MET A 177 -23.79 -5.95 -0.31
C MET A 177 -25.27 -6.11 -0.68
N ARG A 178 -26.00 -6.96 0.03
CA ARG A 178 -27.47 -6.88 0.04
C ARG A 178 -27.78 -5.43 0.37
N ARG A 179 -28.42 -4.74 -0.58
CA ARG A 179 -29.01 -3.42 -0.33
C ARG A 179 -29.75 -3.50 1.00
N ALA A 180 -29.30 -2.72 1.98
CA ALA A 180 -30.07 -2.51 3.19
C ALA A 180 -31.43 -1.98 2.74
N LYS A 181 -32.50 -2.76 3.00
CA LYS A 181 -33.86 -2.29 2.77
C LYS A 181 -34.04 -1.04 3.62
N THR A 182 -34.24 0.10 2.96
CA THR A 182 -34.62 1.35 3.60
C THR A 182 -35.86 1.07 4.46
N LYS A 183 -35.72 1.10 5.79
CA LYS A 183 -36.87 1.13 6.68
C LYS A 183 -37.56 2.47 6.42
N ARG A 184 -38.69 2.41 5.72
CA ARG A 184 -39.63 3.50 5.56
C ARG A 184 -40.06 3.92 6.96
N ALA A 185 -39.79 5.17 7.34
CA ALA A 185 -40.29 5.73 8.58
C ALA A 185 -41.82 5.74 8.51
N GLU A 186 -42.46 4.94 9.37
CA GLU A 186 -43.90 5.01 9.57
C GLU A 186 -44.21 6.30 10.34
N THR A 187 -44.78 7.26 9.62
CA THR A 187 -45.43 8.43 10.18
C THR A 187 -46.62 7.96 11.03
N ARG A 188 -46.49 7.98 12.36
CA ARG A 188 -47.64 7.82 13.27
C ARG A 188 -48.50 9.08 13.20
N THR A 189 -49.52 9.03 12.35
CA THR A 189 -50.72 9.84 12.45
C THR A 189 -51.48 9.44 13.71
N ALA A 190 -51.57 10.31 14.71
CA ALA A 190 -52.52 10.19 15.80
C ALA A 190 -53.54 11.32 15.66
N ALA A 191 -54.76 10.97 15.23
CA ALA A 191 -55.90 11.87 15.17
C ALA A 191 -56.92 11.55 16.26
N LYS A 192 -57.53 12.62 16.77
CA LYS A 192 -58.84 12.77 17.41
C LYS A 192 -59.00 12.51 18.92
N LYS A 193 -59.41 13.59 19.61
CA LYS A 193 -60.77 13.85 20.17
C LYS A 193 -60.83 15.35 20.52
N LEU A 194 -61.61 16.24 19.87
CA LEU A 194 -63.07 16.42 19.78
C LEU A 194 -63.79 16.69 21.12
N SER A 195 -63.95 17.97 21.45
CA SER A 195 -65.09 18.59 22.17
C SER A 195 -64.90 20.11 22.09
N LYS A 196 -65.87 21.02 21.96
CA LYS A 196 -67.30 21.09 21.58
C LYS A 196 -67.54 22.59 21.21
N PRO A 197 -68.57 22.96 20.44
CA PRO A 197 -68.74 24.32 19.91
C PRO A 197 -69.61 25.21 20.81
N ARG A 198 -69.41 26.54 20.76
CA ARG A 198 -70.47 27.51 21.09
C ARG A 198 -70.23 28.91 20.51
N ARG A 199 -71.08 29.25 19.52
CA ARG A 199 -71.77 30.52 19.18
C ARG A 199 -70.94 31.82 19.03
N ARG A 200 -70.90 32.43 17.83
CA ARG A 200 -71.80 33.51 17.30
C ARG A 200 -71.89 34.69 18.29
N GLY A 201 -71.57 35.94 17.98
CA GLY A 201 -71.36 36.68 16.74
C GLY A 201 -71.59 38.18 17.05
N ALA A 202 -71.26 39.04 16.09
CA ALA A 202 -71.24 40.51 16.11
C ALA A 202 -69.96 41.13 16.71
#